data_AF-A0A3D1AG16-F1
#
_entry.id   AF-A0A3D1AG16-F1
#
_cell.length_a   1.000
_cell.length_b   1.000
_cell.length_c   1.000
_cell.angle_alpha   90.00
_cell.angle_beta   90.00
_cell.angle_gamma   90.00
#
_symmetry.space_group_name_H-M   'P 1'
#
loop_
_entity.id
_entity.type
_entity.pdbx_description
1 polymer ?
#
loop_
_entity_poly.entity_id
_entity_poly.type
_entity_poly.pdbx_seq_one_letter_code
_entity_poly.pdbx_strand_id
1 'polypeptide(L)' 'MKDIHISAGRQKSELKWLAGCFCVAFLLNILSIIIYKTLWSEIFTQFLWVLIITCVLYAVSVFLRFGFYLIKRLF' A
#
# COMPACT_ATOMS: atom_id res chain seq x y z
N MET A 1 -11.14 19.87 -15.85
CA MET A 1 -10.28 18.97 -15.04
C MET A 1 -9.25 19.87 -14.38
N LYS A 2 -9.43 20.16 -13.09
CA LYS A 2 -8.66 21.17 -12.35
C LYS A 2 -7.23 20.68 -12.12
N ASP A 3 -6.30 21.61 -12.26
CA ASP A 3 -4.85 21.55 -12.09
C ASP A 3 -4.40 20.71 -10.88
N ILE A 4 -4.20 19.40 -11.09
CA ILE A 4 -3.34 18.62 -10.21
C ILE A 4 -1.91 19.02 -10.58
N HIS A 5 -1.38 20.00 -9.85
CA HIS A 5 -0.03 20.55 -9.96
C HIS A 5 1.05 19.54 -9.48
N ILE A 6 0.81 18.23 -9.65
CA ILE A 6 1.78 17.17 -9.40
C ILE A 6 2.18 16.66 -10.78
N SER A 7 3.45 16.87 -11.14
CA SER A 7 4.01 16.37 -12.40
C SER A 7 3.62 14.90 -12.61
N ALA A 8 3.00 14.60 -13.76
CA ALA A 8 2.47 13.27 -14.10
C ALA A 8 3.52 12.13 -13.94
N GLY A 9 4.81 12.46 -14.01
CA GLY A 9 5.91 11.52 -13.74
C GLY A 9 5.97 11.02 -12.29
N ARG A 10 5.71 11.89 -11.30
CA ARG A 10 5.69 11.49 -9.88
C ARG A 10 4.44 10.67 -9.56
N GLN A 11 3.29 11.01 -10.14
CA GLN A 11 2.04 10.29 -9.92
C GLN A 11 2.13 8.83 -10.41
N LYS A 12 2.80 8.56 -11.54
CA LYS A 12 3.04 7.19 -12.01
C LYS A 12 3.95 6.39 -11.07
N SER A 13 4.94 7.04 -10.47
CA SER A 13 5.84 6.39 -9.51
C SER A 13 5.11 6.02 -8.23
N GLU A 14 4.35 6.95 -7.66
CA GLU A 14 3.57 6.72 -6.44
C GLU A 14 2.50 5.65 -6.66
N LEU A 15 1.85 5.64 -7.83
CA LEU A 15 0.89 4.59 -8.18
C LEU A 15 1.53 3.20 -8.26
N LYS A 16 2.77 3.08 -8.75
CA LYS A 16 3.52 1.82 -8.73
C LYS A 16 3.79 1.35 -7.30
N TRP A 17 4.16 2.25 -6.40
CA TRP A 17 4.39 1.92 -4.99
C TRP A 17 3.11 1.50 -4.29
N LEU A 18 2.00 2.19 -4.55
CA LEU A 18 0.70 1.85 -4.02
C LEU A 18 0.21 0.50 -4.56
N ALA A 19 0.39 0.23 -5.87
CA ALA A 19 0.08 -1.05 -6.48
C ALA A 19 0.91 -2.19 -5.88
N GLY A 20 2.20 -1.97 -5.61
CA GLY A 20 3.05 -2.94 -4.91
C GLY A 20 2.53 -3.25 -3.50
N CYS A 21 2.16 -2.23 -2.72
CA CYS A 21 1.57 -2.41 -1.40
C CYS A 21 0.24 -3.17 -1.46
N PHE A 22 -0.58 -2.88 -2.47
CA PHE A 22 -1.86 -3.57 -2.68
C PHE A 22 -1.66 -5.05 -2.99
N CYS A 23 -0.72 -5.39 -3.87
CA CYS A 23 -0.36 -6.79 -4.15
C CYS A 23 0.08 -7.53 -2.89
N VAL A 24 0.92 -6.91 -2.04
CA VAL A 24 1.37 -7.52 -0.79
C VAL A 24 0.20 -7.72 0.18
N ALA A 25 -0.66 -6.71 0.37
CA ALA A 25 -1.84 -6.82 1.22
C ALA A 25 -2.81 -7.91 0.74
N PHE A 26 -2.99 -8.03 -0.58
CA PHE A 26 -3.84 -9.06 -1.18
C PHE A 26 -3.27 -10.46 -0.99
N LEU A 27 -1.95 -10.64 -1.13
CA LEU A 27 -1.28 -11.90 -0.83
C LEU A 27 -1.39 -12.27 0.65
N LEU A 28 -1.25 -11.31 1.56
CA LEU A 28 -1.47 -11.53 3.00
C LEU A 28 -2.91 -11.97 3.30
N ASN A 29 -3.89 -11.40 2.58
CA ASN A 29 -5.29 -11.82 2.70
C ASN A 29 -5.48 -13.28 2.27
N ILE A 30 -4.90 -13.68 1.14
CA ILE A 30 -4.92 -15.07 0.67
C ILE A 30 -4.20 -16.01 1.66
N LEU A 31 -3.02 -15.61 2.16
CA LEU A 31 -2.27 -16.38 3.14
C LEU A 31 -3.06 -16.59 4.42
N SER A 32 -3.79 -15.58 4.88
CA SER A 32 -4.69 -15.70 6.04
C SER A 32 -5.73 -16.80 5.82
N ILE A 33 -6.35 -16.84 4.64
CA ILE A 33 -7.37 -17.85 4.31
C ILE A 33 -6.74 -19.25 4.30
N ILE A 34 -5.53 -19.41 3.76
CA ILE A 34 -4.83 -20.70 3.71
C ILE A 34 -4.43 -21.18 5.11
N ILE A 35 -3.86 -20.28 5.93
CA ILE A 35 -3.36 -20.61 7.28
C ILE A 35 -4.51 -20.92 8.23
N TYR A 36 -5.55 -20.07 8.24
CA TYR A 36 -6.70 -20.21 9.13
C TYR A 36 -7.82 -21.07 8.54
N LYS A 37 -7.62 -21.64 7.35
CA LYS A 37 -8.59 -22.47 6.60
C LYS A 37 -10.00 -21.87 6.56
N THR A 38 -10.09 -20.57 6.33
CA THR A 38 -11.39 -19.89 6.31
C THR A 38 -12.09 -20.03 4.96
N LEU A 39 -13.35 -19.58 4.88
CA LEU A 39 -14.14 -19.70 3.65
C LEU A 39 -13.55 -18.81 2.55
N TRP A 40 -13.49 -19.31 1.31
CA TRP A 40 -13.08 -18.53 0.13
C TRP A 40 -13.95 -17.30 -0.14
N SER A 41 -15.19 -17.28 0.38
CA SER A 41 -16.07 -16.10 0.33
C SER A 41 -15.48 -14.91 1.11
N GLU A 42 -14.59 -15.17 2.08
CA GLU A 42 -13.94 -14.10 2.86
C GLU A 42 -13.05 -13.19 2.03
N ILE A 43 -12.58 -13.63 0.85
CA ILE A 43 -11.80 -12.78 -0.06
C ILE A 43 -12.60 -11.51 -0.43
N PHE A 44 -13.91 -11.66 -0.65
CA PHE A 44 -14.77 -10.54 -1.02
C PHE A 44 -15.22 -9.72 0.18
N THR A 45 -15.58 -10.35 1.30
CA THR A 45 -16.01 -9.61 2.51
C THR A 45 -14.86 -8.88 3.18
N GLN A 46 -13.63 -9.38 3.06
CA GLN A 46 -12.44 -8.74 3.62
C GLN A 46 -11.79 -7.70 2.69
N PHE A 47 -12.38 -7.38 1.55
CA PHE A 47 -11.81 -6.44 0.59
C PHE A 47 -11.52 -5.04 1.20
N LEU A 48 -12.40 -4.56 2.09
CA LEU A 48 -12.17 -3.31 2.83
C LEU A 48 -10.96 -3.41 3.77
N TRP A 49 -10.75 -4.57 4.40
CA TRP A 49 -9.57 -4.81 5.23
C TRP A 49 -8.29 -4.82 4.40
N VAL A 50 -8.31 -5.40 3.21
CA VAL A 50 -7.18 -5.36 2.26
C VAL A 50 -6.84 -3.92 1.89
N LEU A 51 -7.84 -3.07 1.63
CA LEU A 51 -7.64 -1.64 1.36
C LEU A 51 -7.02 -0.91 2.57
N ILE A 52 -7.49 -1.17 3.78
CA ILE A 52 -6.93 -0.57 5.01
C ILE A 52 -5.46 -0.98 5.18
N ILE A 53 -5.15 -2.28 5.08
CA ILE A 53 -3.78 -2.79 5.18
C ILE A 53 -2.88 -2.17 4.11
N THR A 54 -3.37 -2.07 2.87
CA THR A 54 -2.65 -1.40 1.78
C THR A 54 -2.31 0.05 2.14
N CYS A 55 -3.28 0.79 2.69
CA CYS A 55 -3.09 2.18 3.09
C CYS A 55 -2.07 2.30 4.23
N VAL A 56 -2.12 1.40 5.22
CA VAL A 56 -1.14 1.34 6.33
C VAL A 56 0.26 1.02 5.80
N LEU A 57 0.42 0.01 4.94
CA LEU A 57 1.71 -0.34 4.33
C LEU A 57 2.27 0.81 3.51
N TYR A 58 1.42 1.48 2.73
CA TYR A 58 1.82 2.66 1.98
C TYR A 58 2.28 3.79 2.91
N ALA A 59 1.50 4.10 3.95
CA ALA A 59 1.86 5.13 4.94
C ALA A 59 3.20 4.82 5.62
N VAL A 60 3.44 3.57 6.03
CA VAL A 60 4.73 3.12 6.58
C VAL A 60 5.86 3.31 5.56
N SER A 61 5.65 2.96 4.30
CA SER A 61 6.67 3.12 3.25
C SER A 61 7.03 4.60 3.02
N VAL A 62 6.05 5.50 3.08
CA VAL A 62 6.25 6.96 2.98
C VAL A 62 6.99 7.47 4.22
N PHE A 63 6.60 7.00 5.41
CA PHE A 63 7.22 7.40 6.66
C PHE A 63 8.70 7.00 6.72
N LEU A 64 9.03 5.79 6.27
CA LEU A 64 10.42 5.33 6.16
C LEU A 64 11.22 6.22 5.21
N ARG A 65 10.69 6.53 4.02
CA ARG A 65 11.36 7.44 3.08
C ARG A 65 11.57 8.84 3.65
N PHE A 66 10.56 9.36 4.34
CA PHE A 66 10.65 10.66 4.97
C PHE A 66 11.72 10.66 6.07
N GLY A 67 11.78 9.60 6.88
CA GLY A 67 12.83 9.39 7.88
C GLY A 67 14.23 9.33 7.26
N PHE A 68 14.42 8.53 6.21
CA PHE A 68 15.70 8.47 5.49
C PHE A 68 16.11 9.83 4.90
N TYR A 69 15.16 10.58 4.34
CA TYR A 69 15.43 11.92 3.83
C TYR A 69 15.82 12.89 4.95
N LEU A 70 15.16 12.82 6.11
CA LEU A 70 15.51 13.63 7.28
C LEU A 70 16.92 13.32 7.78
N ILE A 71 17.27 12.04 7.91
CA ILE A 71 18.59 11.60 8.35
C ILE A 71 19.67 12.09 7.37
N LYS A 72 19.45 11.91 6.05
CA LYS A 72 20.37 12.40 5.01
C LYS A 72 20.48 13.92 4.93
N ARG A 73 19.50 14.65 5.45
CA ARG A 73 19.52 16.13 5.46
C ARG A 73 20.21 16.66 6.71
N LEU A 74 20.18 15.90 7.80
CA LEU A 74 20.77 16.27 9.08
C LEU A 74 22.27 15.96 9.14
N PHE A 75 22.72 14.97 8.36
CA PHE A 75 24.11 14.49 8.28
C PHE A 75 24.70 14.78 6.91
#